data_AF-A0A7G9YNL7-F1
#
_entry.id   AF-A0A7G9YNL7-F1
#
_cell.length_a   1.000
_cell.length_b   1.000
_cell.length_c   1.000
_cell.angle_alpha   90.00
_cell.angle_beta   90.00
_cell.angle_gamma   90.00
#
_symmetry.space_group_name_H-M   'P 1'
#
loop_
_entity.id
_entity.type
_entity.pdbx_description
1 polymer ?
#
loop_
_entity_poly.entity_id
_entity_poly.type
_entity_poly.pdbx_seq_one_letter_code
_entity_poly.pdbx_strand_id
1 'polypeptide(L)'
;MFRIRYPHQRNSGALWEKRPLKYQTRPEDIMPEMDSRIYTTGTLPPRPRAHIRTSSTEMQHLAIAWIAISYAFALVLSGTARSNPFGVIVINKFILSLLTVGVSFLLHELAHKVVAQRYNMWAEFRMSPSMLMFAVGLAYLAGALIAAPGAVQI
;
A
#
# COMPACT_ATOMS: atom_id res chain seq x y z
N MET A 1 -48.16 32.14 3.63
CA MET A 1 -47.40 32.62 4.80
C MET A 1 -48.09 32.08 6.05
N PHE A 2 -47.59 30.97 6.63
CA PHE A 2 -48.07 30.46 7.92
C PHE A 2 -46.87 29.94 8.72
N ARG A 3 -46.62 30.58 9.86
CA ARG A 3 -45.51 30.34 10.79
C ARG A 3 -46.06 29.47 11.92
N ILE A 4 -45.64 28.22 11.99
CA ILE A 4 -46.03 27.33 13.10
C ILE A 4 -44.92 27.35 14.16
N ARG A 5 -45.38 27.68 15.37
CA ARG A 5 -44.65 27.82 16.63
C ARG A 5 -44.51 26.44 17.27
N TYR A 6 -43.29 26.01 17.61
CA TYR A 6 -43.08 24.80 18.40
C TYR A 6 -43.49 25.04 19.87
N PRO A 7 -44.23 24.10 20.50
CA PRO A 7 -44.54 24.16 21.91
C PRO A 7 -43.39 23.62 22.79
N HIS A 8 -43.41 24.15 24.00
CA HIS A 8 -42.46 24.05 25.10
C HIS A 8 -42.49 22.69 25.82
N GLN A 9 -41.31 22.30 26.33
CA GLN A 9 -40.96 21.14 27.15
C GLN A 9 -41.93 20.75 28.29
N ARG A 10 -41.98 19.44 28.60
CA ARG A 10 -42.26 18.90 29.95
C ARG A 10 -41.39 17.67 30.27
N ASN A 11 -40.82 17.72 31.47
CA ASN A 11 -40.02 16.72 32.19
C ASN A 11 -40.64 15.32 32.26
N SER A 12 -39.80 14.31 32.04
CA SER A 12 -39.92 12.98 32.68
C SER A 12 -38.73 12.79 33.61
N GLY A 13 -39.02 12.54 34.88
CA GLY A 13 -38.10 12.66 36.00
C GLY A 13 -37.02 11.57 36.15
N ALA A 14 -35.97 11.98 36.85
CA ALA A 14 -35.21 11.26 37.87
C ALA A 14 -34.68 9.84 37.57
N LEU A 15 -33.46 9.78 37.01
CA LEU A 15 -32.45 8.72 37.25
C LEU A 15 -31.02 9.30 37.27
N TRP A 16 -30.80 10.48 37.89
CA TRP A 16 -29.48 11.11 37.96
C TRP A 16 -29.00 11.41 39.39
N GLU A 17 -29.48 10.64 40.39
CA GLU A 17 -29.01 10.71 41.78
C GLU A 17 -27.46 10.59 41.85
N LYS A 18 -26.83 11.76 41.99
CA LYS A 18 -25.59 12.10 42.68
C LYS A 18 -24.32 11.28 42.39
N ARG A 19 -23.48 11.82 41.51
CA ARG A 19 -22.01 11.83 41.69
C ARG A 19 -21.52 13.28 41.73
N PRO A 20 -20.73 13.70 42.73
CA PRO A 20 -20.25 15.07 42.79
C PRO A 20 -19.19 15.30 41.71
N LEU A 21 -19.54 16.00 40.64
CA LEU A 21 -18.54 16.62 39.78
C LEU A 21 -18.05 17.90 40.46
N LYS A 22 -17.07 17.75 41.35
CA LYS A 22 -16.17 18.85 41.71
C LYS A 22 -14.82 18.60 41.06
N TYR A 23 -14.73 18.97 39.79
CA TYR A 23 -13.45 19.35 39.21
C TYR A 23 -13.59 20.81 38.80
N GLN A 24 -13.45 21.67 39.80
CA GLN A 24 -13.30 23.10 39.57
C GLN A 24 -11.79 23.35 39.51
N THR A 25 -11.22 23.22 38.32
CA THR A 25 -9.84 23.64 38.08
C THR A 25 -9.75 25.14 38.28
N ARG A 26 -8.76 25.57 39.07
CA ARG A 26 -8.39 26.98 39.08
C ARG A 26 -7.77 27.31 37.72
N PRO A 27 -7.83 28.58 37.25
CA PRO A 27 -7.20 28.97 35.99
C PRO A 27 -5.70 28.62 35.91
N GLU A 28 -5.08 28.43 37.07
CA GLU A 28 -3.68 28.10 37.32
C GLU A 28 -3.39 26.59 37.17
N ASP A 29 -4.42 25.72 37.21
CA ASP A 29 -4.29 24.25 37.11
C ASP A 29 -4.41 23.73 35.66
N ILE A 30 -4.71 24.59 34.68
CA ILE A 30 -5.04 24.19 33.29
C ILE A 30 -3.85 24.29 32.33
N MET A 31 -2.74 24.93 32.73
CA MET A 31 -1.54 24.94 31.92
C MET A 31 -0.44 24.21 32.70
N PRO A 32 -0.09 22.95 32.36
CA PRO A 32 1.18 22.42 32.80
C PRO A 32 2.24 23.44 32.40
N GLU A 33 3.17 23.75 33.32
CA GLU A 33 4.29 24.65 33.06
C GLU A 33 4.96 24.21 31.76
N MET A 34 4.63 24.95 30.71
CA MET A 34 4.89 24.53 29.36
C MET A 34 6.30 24.99 29.07
N ASP A 35 7.28 24.08 29.15
CA ASP A 35 8.69 24.39 28.96
C ASP A 35 8.89 25.18 27.66
N SER A 36 9.10 26.49 27.81
CA SER A 36 9.25 27.45 26.72
C SER A 36 10.49 27.17 25.87
N ARG A 37 11.43 26.33 26.36
CA ARG A 37 12.58 25.84 25.57
C ARG A 37 12.14 24.94 24.41
N ILE A 38 11.00 24.26 24.53
CA ILE A 38 10.45 23.38 23.49
C ILE A 38 9.87 24.20 22.32
N TYR A 39 9.38 25.41 22.57
CA TYR A 39 8.85 26.30 21.53
C TYR A 39 9.91 27.23 20.93
N THR A 40 10.93 27.60 21.70
CA THR A 40 12.07 28.40 21.24
C THR A 40 12.93 27.62 20.24
N THR A 41 13.00 26.30 20.39
CA THR A 41 13.69 25.42 19.46
C THR A 41 12.64 24.83 18.51
N GLY A 42 12.33 25.54 17.42
CA GLY A 42 11.38 25.10 16.37
C GLY A 42 11.80 23.84 15.59
N THR A 43 12.63 22.99 16.19
CA THR A 43 13.06 21.71 15.65
C THR A 43 12.14 20.63 16.18
N LEU A 44 11.22 20.16 15.33
CA LEU A 44 10.50 18.91 15.58
C LEU A 44 11.52 17.81 15.96
N PRO A 45 11.21 16.90 16.90
CA PRO A 45 12.09 15.79 17.22
C PRO A 45 12.43 15.04 15.93
N PRO A 46 13.68 14.58 15.74
CA PRO A 46 14.07 13.86 14.54
C PRO A 46 13.13 12.67 14.35
N ARG A 47 12.29 12.70 13.32
CA ARG A 47 11.42 11.57 12.99
C ARG A 47 12.32 10.34 12.84
N PRO A 48 12.00 9.21 13.51
CA PRO A 48 12.78 7.98 13.38
C PRO A 48 13.02 7.72 11.90
N ARG A 49 14.27 7.55 11.48
CA ARG A 49 14.59 7.27 10.08
C ARG A 49 13.74 6.08 9.65
N ALA A 50 12.87 6.26 8.66
CA ALA A 50 12.05 5.20 8.12
C ALA A 50 13.01 4.13 7.56
N HIS A 51 13.25 3.09 8.36
CA HIS A 51 13.99 1.93 7.89
C HIS A 51 13.12 1.29 6.81
N ILE A 52 13.68 1.08 5.62
CA ILE A 52 12.98 0.38 4.54
C ILE A 52 12.68 -1.03 5.06
N ARG A 53 11.42 -1.28 5.43
CA ARG A 53 10.99 -2.58 5.92
C ARG A 53 10.63 -3.44 4.73
N THR A 54 11.37 -4.51 4.52
CA THR A 54 11.07 -5.57 3.54
C THR A 54 10.79 -6.86 4.29
N SER A 55 9.67 -7.52 3.98
CA SER A 55 9.36 -8.84 4.53
C SER A 55 9.97 -9.96 3.66
N SER A 56 10.31 -11.09 4.26
CA SER A 56 10.73 -12.29 3.50
C SER A 56 9.63 -12.75 2.53
N THR A 57 8.37 -12.62 2.91
CA THR A 57 7.20 -12.97 2.07
C THR A 57 7.07 -12.06 0.86
N GLU A 58 7.38 -10.78 1.03
CA GLU A 58 7.37 -9.79 -0.04
C GLU A 58 8.43 -10.10 -1.09
N MET A 59 9.65 -10.44 -0.66
CA MET A 59 10.73 -10.78 -1.57
C MET A 59 10.44 -12.06 -2.36
N GLN A 60 9.78 -13.04 -1.72
CA GLN A 60 9.28 -14.24 -2.42
C GLN A 60 8.23 -13.89 -3.47
N HIS A 61 7.25 -13.05 -3.12
CA HIS A 61 6.21 -12.62 -4.07
C HIS A 61 6.79 -11.83 -5.24
N LEU A 62 7.76 -10.95 -4.99
CA LEU A 62 8.48 -10.22 -6.03
C LEU A 62 9.23 -11.17 -6.96
N ALA A 63 9.94 -12.16 -6.42
CA ALA A 63 10.68 -13.13 -7.23
C ALA A 63 9.74 -13.99 -8.10
N ILE A 64 8.61 -14.44 -7.54
CA ILE A 64 7.61 -15.21 -8.29
C ILE A 64 6.99 -14.36 -9.40
N ALA A 65 6.58 -13.13 -9.08
CA ALA A 65 6.04 -12.19 -10.07
C ALA A 65 7.05 -11.88 -11.18
N TRP A 66 8.32 -11.68 -10.82
CA TRP A 66 9.40 -11.41 -11.75
C TRP A 66 9.60 -12.54 -12.76
N ILE A 67 9.69 -13.80 -12.29
CA ILE A 67 9.84 -14.97 -13.15
C ILE A 67 8.61 -15.14 -14.05
N ALA A 68 7.40 -15.04 -13.48
CA ALA A 68 6.17 -15.26 -14.22
C ALA A 68 5.93 -14.21 -15.32
N ILE A 69 6.16 -12.92 -15.03
CA ILE A 69 6.05 -11.85 -16.04
C ILE A 69 7.07 -12.05 -17.15
N SER A 70 8.30 -12.39 -16.79
CA SER A 70 9.36 -12.62 -17.77
C SER A 70 9.02 -13.80 -18.69
N TYR A 71 8.42 -14.86 -18.15
CA TYR A 71 7.95 -16.00 -18.93
C TYR A 71 6.76 -15.64 -19.82
N ALA A 72 5.78 -14.90 -19.30
CA ALA A 72 4.64 -14.45 -20.08
C ALA A 72 5.06 -13.59 -21.30
N PHE A 73 5.99 -12.65 -21.09
CA PHE A 73 6.58 -11.87 -22.19
C PHE A 73 7.36 -12.73 -23.18
N ALA A 74 8.12 -13.72 -22.70
CA ALA A 74 8.85 -14.65 -23.56
C ALA A 74 7.92 -15.42 -24.51
N LEU A 75 6.78 -15.89 -24.00
CA LEU A 75 5.76 -16.57 -24.78
C LEU A 75 5.21 -15.66 -25.88
N VAL A 76 4.82 -14.42 -25.53
CA VAL A 76 4.32 -13.43 -26.50
C VAL A 76 5.37 -13.09 -27.56
N LEU A 77 6.61 -12.79 -27.14
CA LEU A 77 7.70 -12.40 -28.04
C LEU A 77 8.21 -13.53 -28.92
N SER A 78 8.05 -14.79 -28.51
CA SER A 78 8.44 -15.94 -29.32
C SER A 78 7.52 -16.16 -30.51
N GLY A 79 6.24 -15.80 -30.39
CA GLY A 79 5.20 -16.15 -31.37
C GLY A 79 4.90 -17.65 -31.49
N THR A 80 5.65 -18.52 -30.80
CA THR A 80 5.54 -19.98 -30.86
C THR A 80 4.98 -20.59 -29.58
N ALA A 81 4.36 -19.77 -28.73
CA ALA A 81 3.88 -20.18 -27.40
C ALA A 81 3.01 -21.45 -27.44
N ARG A 82 2.10 -21.58 -28.40
CA ARG A 82 1.17 -22.73 -28.50
C ARG A 82 1.81 -23.99 -29.05
N SER A 83 2.79 -23.86 -29.93
CA SER A 83 3.38 -25.00 -30.64
C SER A 83 4.56 -25.58 -29.89
N ASN A 84 5.39 -24.72 -29.27
CA ASN A 84 6.54 -25.14 -28.51
C ASN A 84 6.88 -24.15 -27.38
N PRO A 85 6.13 -24.15 -26.27
CA PRO A 85 6.33 -23.23 -25.15
C PRO A 85 7.69 -23.40 -24.44
N PHE A 86 8.36 -24.54 -24.63
CA PHE A 86 9.67 -24.83 -24.06
C PHE A 86 10.78 -24.90 -25.11
N GLY A 87 10.53 -24.38 -26.31
CA GLY A 87 11.50 -24.38 -27.40
C GLY A 87 12.67 -23.44 -27.15
N VAL A 88 13.78 -23.67 -27.85
CA VAL A 88 15.00 -22.85 -27.78
C VAL A 88 14.70 -21.36 -28.00
N ILE A 89 13.77 -21.04 -28.90
CA ILE A 89 13.34 -19.65 -29.16
C ILE A 89 12.73 -19.03 -27.90
N VAL A 90 11.81 -19.73 -27.23
CA VAL A 90 11.15 -19.23 -26.01
C VAL A 90 12.18 -19.07 -24.89
N ILE A 91 13.08 -20.04 -24.71
CA ILE A 91 14.14 -19.97 -23.69
C ILE A 91 15.03 -18.75 -23.91
N ASN A 92 15.47 -18.51 -25.16
CA ASN A 92 16.27 -17.34 -25.50
C ASN A 92 15.51 -16.03 -25.22
N LYS A 93 14.23 -15.96 -25.57
CA LYS A 93 13.39 -14.79 -25.28
C LYS A 93 13.14 -14.63 -23.78
N PHE A 94 13.06 -15.73 -23.03
CA PHE A 94 12.89 -15.71 -21.59
C PHE A 94 14.08 -15.09 -20.88
N ILE A 95 15.31 -15.47 -21.23
CA ILE A 95 16.53 -14.87 -20.67
C ILE A 95 16.58 -13.36 -20.98
N LEU A 96 16.30 -12.99 -22.23
CA LEU A 96 16.20 -11.59 -22.65
C LEU A 96 15.14 -10.82 -21.83
N SER A 97 13.95 -11.38 -21.68
CA SER A 97 12.85 -10.77 -20.94
C SER A 97 13.14 -10.68 -19.45
N LEU A 98 13.82 -11.67 -18.87
CA LEU A 98 14.18 -11.72 -17.45
C LEU A 98 15.09 -10.54 -17.08
N LEU A 99 16.07 -10.26 -17.94
CA LEU A 99 17.05 -9.19 -17.76
C LEU A 99 16.51 -7.80 -18.12
N THR A 100 15.54 -7.71 -19.02
CA THR A 100 15.02 -6.42 -19.50
C THR A 100 13.71 -6.07 -18.80
N VAL A 101 12.60 -6.67 -19.25
CA VAL A 101 11.26 -6.45 -18.71
C VAL A 101 11.20 -6.78 -17.22
N GLY A 102 11.81 -7.89 -16.83
CA GLY A 102 11.81 -8.34 -15.46
C GLY A 102 12.53 -7.38 -14.51
N VAL A 103 13.71 -6.89 -14.90
CA VAL A 103 14.44 -5.86 -14.13
C VAL A 103 13.67 -4.54 -14.12
N SER A 104 13.08 -4.13 -15.25
CA SER A 104 12.21 -2.94 -15.31
C SER A 104 11.03 -3.05 -14.33
N PHE A 105 10.41 -4.22 -14.23
CA PHE A 105 9.35 -4.50 -13.26
C PHE A 105 9.85 -4.37 -11.82
N LEU A 106 10.98 -4.99 -11.48
CA LEU A 106 11.56 -4.89 -10.13
C LEU A 106 11.84 -3.44 -9.73
N LEU A 107 12.42 -2.65 -10.65
CA LEU A 107 12.69 -1.24 -10.42
C LEU A 107 11.40 -0.42 -10.28
N HIS A 108 10.36 -0.73 -11.06
CA HIS A 108 9.07 -0.06 -10.98
C HIS A 108 8.42 -0.24 -9.61
N GLU A 109 8.32 -1.48 -9.13
CA GLU A 109 7.69 -1.78 -7.84
C GLU A 109 8.52 -1.24 -6.66
N LEU A 110 9.85 -1.34 -6.74
CA LEU A 110 10.73 -0.79 -5.73
C LEU A 110 10.62 0.75 -5.68
N ALA A 111 10.45 1.42 -6.82
CA ALA A 111 10.29 2.87 -6.86
C ALA A 111 9.03 3.31 -6.11
N HIS A 112 7.88 2.66 -6.34
CA HIS A 112 6.65 2.96 -5.60
C HIS A 112 6.85 2.82 -4.10
N LYS A 113 7.47 1.72 -3.67
CA LYS A 113 7.77 1.46 -2.27
C LYS A 113 8.69 2.51 -1.66
N VAL A 114 9.81 2.81 -2.33
CA VAL A 114 10.80 3.78 -1.87
C VAL A 114 10.17 5.16 -1.74
N VAL A 115 9.34 5.56 -2.70
CA VAL A 115 8.63 6.84 -2.66
C VAL A 115 7.66 6.87 -1.48
N ALA A 116 6.82 5.85 -1.28
CA ALA A 116 5.90 5.78 -0.15
C ALA A 116 6.61 5.84 1.21
N GLN A 117 7.69 5.08 1.36
CA GLN A 117 8.47 5.06 2.61
C GLN A 117 9.21 6.37 2.89
N ARG A 118 9.61 7.12 1.84
CA ARG A 118 10.16 8.49 2.01
C ARG A 118 9.12 9.45 2.59
N TYR A 119 7.84 9.24 2.33
CA TYR A 119 6.75 10.02 2.93
C TYR A 119 6.29 9.50 4.30
N ASN A 120 7.04 8.57 4.92
CA ASN A 120 6.67 7.89 6.17
C ASN A 120 5.37 7.08 6.07
N MET A 121 4.98 6.68 4.87
CA MET A 121 3.85 5.76 4.66
C MET A 121 4.35 4.31 4.74
N TRP A 122 3.52 3.42 5.26
CA TRP A 122 3.79 1.99 5.19
C TRP A 122 3.63 1.53 3.74
N ALA A 123 4.47 0.60 3.28
CA ALA A 123 4.39 0.09 1.91
C ALA A 123 4.86 -1.37 1.86
N GLU A 124 3.99 -2.27 1.41
CA GLU A 124 4.30 -3.69 1.23
C GLU A 124 3.81 -4.17 -0.15
N PHE A 125 4.71 -4.77 -0.94
CA PHE A 125 4.30 -5.41 -2.19
C PHE A 125 3.61 -6.75 -1.94
N ARG A 126 2.41 -6.91 -2.52
CA ARG A 126 1.63 -8.15 -2.47
C ARG A 126 1.34 -8.59 -3.91
N MET A 127 1.87 -9.74 -4.32
CA MET A 127 1.51 -10.32 -5.61
C MET A 127 0.05 -10.81 -5.59
N SER A 128 -0.60 -10.77 -6.75
CA SER A 128 -1.90 -11.41 -6.96
C SER A 128 -1.71 -12.69 -7.79
N PRO A 129 -1.77 -13.89 -7.18
CA PRO A 129 -1.53 -15.14 -7.90
C PRO A 129 -2.51 -15.35 -9.05
N SER A 130 -3.78 -14.94 -8.88
CA SER A 130 -4.82 -15.08 -9.90
C SER A 130 -4.53 -14.24 -11.14
N MET A 131 -4.12 -12.98 -10.96
CA MET A 131 -3.78 -12.10 -12.08
C MET A 131 -2.48 -12.53 -12.77
N LEU A 132 -1.53 -13.10 -12.02
CA LEU A 132 -0.30 -13.63 -12.57
C LEU A 132 -0.56 -14.88 -13.43
N MET A 133 -1.39 -15.81 -12.93
CA MET A 133 -1.85 -16.96 -13.72
C MET A 133 -2.64 -16.53 -14.95
N PHE A 134 -3.51 -15.52 -14.81
CA PHE A 134 -4.24 -14.95 -15.94
C PHE A 134 -3.30 -14.37 -16.99
N ALA A 135 -2.28 -13.62 -16.58
CA ALA A 135 -1.31 -13.02 -17.50
C ALA A 135 -0.53 -14.09 -18.29
N VAL A 136 -0.06 -15.15 -17.62
CA VAL A 136 0.63 -16.27 -18.28
C VAL A 136 -0.33 -17.05 -19.18
N GLY A 137 -1.55 -17.31 -18.71
CA GLY A 137 -2.59 -18.00 -19.48
C GLY A 137 -2.99 -17.23 -20.73
N LEU A 138 -3.16 -15.91 -20.63
CA LEU A 138 -3.47 -15.03 -21.76
C LEU A 138 -2.30 -14.97 -22.74
N ALA A 139 -1.06 -14.90 -22.26
CA ALA A 139 0.12 -14.95 -23.10
C ALA A 139 0.20 -16.25 -23.90
N TYR A 140 -0.06 -17.39 -23.25
CA TYR A 140 -0.07 -18.69 -23.90
C TYR A 140 -1.24 -18.86 -24.88
N LEU A 141 -2.46 -18.50 -24.46
CA LEU A 141 -3.70 -18.76 -25.20
C LEU A 141 -4.04 -17.70 -26.22
N ALA A 142 -3.60 -16.46 -26.10
CA ALA A 142 -3.98 -15.38 -27.00
C ALA A 142 -2.76 -14.70 -27.64
N GLY A 143 -1.54 -14.93 -27.14
CA GLY A 143 -0.36 -14.18 -27.58
C GLY A 143 -0.44 -12.69 -27.19
N ALA A 144 -1.30 -12.35 -26.23
CA ALA A 144 -1.48 -11.00 -25.71
C ALA A 144 -1.14 -10.99 -24.22
N LEU A 145 -0.73 -9.83 -23.70
CA LEU A 145 -0.34 -9.71 -22.30
C LEU A 145 -1.01 -8.52 -21.64
N ILE A 146 -1.72 -8.80 -20.55
CA ILE A 146 -2.18 -7.80 -19.59
C ILE A 146 -1.66 -8.27 -18.23
N ALA A 147 -0.63 -7.59 -17.73
CA ALA A 147 0.00 -7.94 -16.46
C ALA A 147 -0.48 -6.99 -15.36
N ALA A 148 -1.14 -7.54 -14.34
CA ALA A 148 -1.36 -6.88 -13.06
C ALA A 148 -0.60 -7.68 -11.98
N PRO A 149 0.74 -7.51 -11.86
CA PRO A 149 1.59 -8.33 -11.00
C PRO A 149 1.13 -8.39 -9.54
N GLY A 150 0.64 -7.25 -9.06
CA GLY A 150 0.32 -7.01 -7.67
C GLY A 150 0.07 -5.53 -7.46
N ALA A 151 -0.09 -5.15 -6.21
CA ALA A 151 -0.16 -3.75 -5.81
C ALA A 151 0.74 -3.52 -4.60
N VAL A 152 1.38 -2.36 -4.57
CA VAL A 152 1.98 -1.82 -3.35
C VAL A 152 0.83 -1.30 -2.48
N GLN A 153 0.60 -1.95 -1.35
CA GLN A 153 -0.38 -1.49 -0.37
C GLN A 153 0.24 -0.37 0.45
N ILE A 154 -0.43 0.79 0.52
CA ILE A 154 0.04 2.03 1.18
C ILE A 154 -0.91 2.43 2.31
#